data_AF-A0A060QI77-F1
#
_entry.id   AF-A0A060QI77-F1
#
_cell.length_a   1.000
_cell.length_b   1.000
_cell.length_c   1.000
_cell.angle_alpha   90.00
_cell.angle_beta   90.00
_cell.angle_gamma   90.00
#
_symmetry.space_group_name_H-M   'P 1'
#
loop_
_entity.id
_entity.type
_entity.pdbx_description
1 polymer ?
#
loop_
_entity_poly.entity_id
_entity_poly.type
_entity_poly.pdbx_seq_one_letter_code
_entity_poly.pdbx_strand_id
1 'polypeptide(L)' 'MTAQERKATGVMALDIEAASAKIRTGGPVEDDADLPSTQWGGVVPVVIALGTGLQDGHTPEGTLPPASLRKAQAKFLA' A
#
# COMPACT_ATOMS: atom_id res chain seq x y z
N MET A 1 -25.29 -7.44 3.46
CA MET A 1 -25.73 -6.23 2.76
C MET A 1 -27.25 -6.25 2.59
N THR A 2 -27.94 -5.32 3.22
CA THR A 2 -29.41 -5.19 3.21
C THR A 2 -29.92 -4.60 1.88
N ALA A 3 -31.23 -4.64 1.66
CA ALA A 3 -31.85 -4.01 0.49
C ALA A 3 -31.69 -2.48 0.49
N GLN A 4 -31.74 -1.86 1.68
CA GLN A 4 -31.57 -0.42 1.83
C GLN A 4 -30.13 0.02 1.52
N GLU A 5 -29.13 -0.71 2.02
CA GLU A 5 -27.71 -0.45 1.73
C GLU A 5 -27.42 -0.51 0.23
N ARG A 6 -28.00 -1.48 -0.48
CA ARG A 6 -27.86 -1.57 -1.94
C ARG A 6 -28.47 -0.39 -2.67
N LYS A 7 -29.69 0.00 -2.31
CA LYS A 7 -30.40 1.11 -2.94
C LYS A 7 -29.66 2.45 -2.75
N ALA A 8 -28.99 2.61 -1.60
CA ALA A 8 -28.26 3.82 -1.26
C ALA A 8 -26.85 3.90 -1.88
N THR A 9 -26.34 2.82 -2.48
CA THR A 9 -24.95 2.75 -2.97
C THR A 9 -24.92 2.71 -4.50
N GLY A 10 -24.44 3.78 -5.13
CA GLY A 10 -24.14 3.78 -6.56
C GLY A 10 -22.84 3.03 -6.85
N VAL A 11 -22.83 2.19 -7.89
CA VAL A 11 -21.64 1.47 -8.35
C VAL A 11 -21.40 1.85 -9.81
N MET A 12 -20.18 2.26 -10.12
CA MET A 12 -19.75 2.49 -11.50
C MET A 12 -18.64 1.49 -11.84
N ALA A 13 -18.66 1.01 -13.07
CA ALA A 13 -17.61 0.20 -13.65
C ALA A 13 -17.06 0.93 -14.89
N LEU A 14 -15.74 0.86 -15.07
CA LEU A 14 -15.06 1.43 -16.22
C LEU A 14 -14.10 0.36 -16.76
N ASP A 15 -14.20 0.09 -18.05
CA ASP A 15 -13.22 -0.75 -18.75
C ASP A 15 -11.96 0.07 -19.05
N ILE A 16 -10.80 -0.48 -18.71
CA ILE A 16 -9.52 0.14 -19.03
C ILE A 16 -9.15 -0.26 -20.46
N GLU A 17 -9.55 0.56 -21.44
CA GLU A 17 -9.26 0.32 -22.86
C GLU A 17 -7.76 0.51 -23.19
N ALA A 18 -7.10 1.43 -22.50
CA ALA A 18 -5.68 1.68 -22.61
C ALA A 18 -5.08 2.17 -21.29
N ALA A 19 -3.86 1.76 -20.99
CA ALA A 19 -3.09 2.23 -19.85
C ALA A 19 -1.60 2.32 -20.22
N SER A 20 -0.91 3.32 -19.67
CA SER A 20 0.54 3.46 -19.76
C SER A 20 1.13 3.73 -18.38
N ALA A 21 2.24 3.07 -18.06
CA ALA A 21 2.95 3.25 -16.80
C ALA A 21 4.46 3.41 -17.07
N LYS A 22 5.15 4.13 -16.18
CA LYS A 22 6.61 4.26 -16.18
C LYS A 22 7.15 3.82 -14.83
N ILE A 23 8.16 2.98 -14.86
CA ILE A 23 8.81 2.44 -13.67
C ILE A 23 10.28 2.87 -13.72
N ARG A 24 10.79 3.39 -12.59
CA ARG A 24 12.21 3.59 -12.34
C ARG A 24 12.56 2.88 -11.05
N THR A 25 13.47 1.93 -11.13
CA THR A 25 14.08 1.23 -9.99
C THR A 25 15.60 1.39 -10.07
N GLY A 26 16.30 1.06 -8.98
CA GLY A 26 17.75 1.18 -8.92
C GLY A 26 18.24 2.51 -8.33
N GLY A 27 19.56 2.62 -8.22
CA GLY A 27 20.25 3.73 -7.57
C GLY A 27 20.20 5.06 -8.32
N PRO A 28 20.83 6.10 -7.76
CA PRO A 28 21.21 7.29 -8.51
C PRO A 28 22.07 6.92 -9.74
N VAL A 29 21.97 7.73 -10.79
CA VAL A 29 22.84 7.64 -11.97
C VAL A 29 23.68 8.90 -11.93
N GLU A 30 24.99 8.73 -11.79
CA GLU A 30 25.96 9.82 -11.64
C GLU A 30 26.78 9.98 -12.92
N ASP A 31 27.24 11.20 -13.18
CA ASP A 31 28.19 11.48 -14.25
C ASP A 31 29.62 11.09 -13.83
N ASP A 32 30.49 10.76 -14.78
CA ASP A 32 31.87 10.30 -14.51
C ASP A 32 32.68 11.29 -13.66
N ALA A 33 32.39 12.59 -13.79
CA ALA A 33 33.05 13.65 -13.04
C ALA A 33 32.70 13.64 -11.54
N ASP A 34 31.56 13.07 -11.16
CA ASP A 34 31.04 13.03 -9.79
C ASP A 34 31.45 11.73 -9.06
N LEU A 35 31.87 10.70 -9.78
CA LEU A 35 32.31 9.41 -9.22
C LEU A 35 33.47 9.52 -8.19
N PRO A 36 34.44 10.45 -8.30
CA PRO A 36 35.48 10.64 -7.28
C PRO A 36 34.98 11.26 -5.97
N SER A 37 33.71 11.71 -5.90
CA SER A 37 33.11 12.31 -4.71
C SER A 37 33.11 11.34 -3.51
N THR A 38 33.21 11.89 -2.31
CA THR A 38 33.10 11.13 -1.04
C THR A 38 31.75 11.31 -0.36
N GLN A 39 30.76 11.86 -1.08
CA GLN A 39 29.40 12.08 -0.58
C GLN A 39 28.58 10.78 -0.59
N TRP A 40 27.55 10.72 0.26
CA TRP A 40 26.63 9.58 0.27
C TRP A 40 25.68 9.63 -0.94
N GLY A 41 25.61 8.53 -1.67
CA GLY A 41 24.63 8.30 -2.74
C GLY A 41 23.91 6.97 -2.49
N GLY A 42 22.58 6.98 -2.60
CA GLY A 42 21.81 5.77 -2.35
C GLY A 42 20.32 5.97 -2.55
N VAL A 43 19.56 4.92 -2.21
CA VAL A 43 18.09 4.93 -2.24
C VAL A 43 17.59 4.87 -0.81
N VAL A 44 16.68 5.76 -0.46
CA VAL A 44 15.87 5.63 0.76
C VAL A 44 14.54 4.97 0.36
N PRO A 45 14.30 3.70 0.71
CA PRO A 45 13.06 3.02 0.35
C PRO A 45 11.87 3.65 1.08
N VAL A 46 10.80 3.92 0.35
CA VAL A 46 9.49 4.26 0.93
C VAL A 46 8.60 3.04 0.78
N VAL A 47 8.06 2.58 1.90
CA VAL A 47 7.21 1.39 1.97
C VAL A 47 5.80 1.76 2.40
N ILE A 48 4.82 1.01 1.89
CA ILE A 48 3.43 1.06 2.38
C ILE A 48 3.22 -0.21 3.20
N ALA A 49 2.63 -0.08 4.39
CA ALA A 49 2.32 -1.21 5.26
C ALA A 49 0.96 -1.05 5.93
N LEU A 50 0.34 -2.18 6.29
CA LEU A 50 -0.81 -2.21 7.17
C LEU A 50 -0.35 -2.51 8.60
N GLY A 51 -0.61 -1.59 9.53
CA GLY A 51 -0.31 -1.76 10.95
C GLY A 51 -1.25 -2.74 11.65
N THR A 52 -1.04 -2.92 12.95
CA THR A 52 -1.93 -3.70 13.83
C THR A 52 -3.30 -3.03 13.90
N GLY A 53 -4.36 -3.82 13.81
CA GLY A 53 -5.73 -3.33 13.96
C GLY A 53 -5.96 -2.76 15.35
N LEU A 54 -6.52 -1.55 15.42
CA LEU A 54 -6.92 -0.91 16.67
C LEU A 54 -8.40 -1.19 16.90
N GLN A 55 -8.70 -1.80 18.04
CA GLN A 55 -10.06 -2.13 18.42
C GLN A 55 -10.84 -0.86 18.81
N ASP A 56 -12.11 -0.76 18.41
CA ASP A 56 -12.97 0.35 18.84
C ASP A 56 -13.46 0.15 20.30
N GLY A 57 -14.03 1.20 20.89
CA GLY A 57 -14.50 1.16 22.27
C GLY A 57 -15.75 0.32 22.52
N HIS A 58 -16.41 -0.18 21.47
CA HIS A 58 -17.64 -0.97 21.58
C HIS A 58 -17.40 -2.46 21.36
N THR A 59 -16.22 -2.82 20.85
CA THR A 59 -15.83 -4.20 20.64
C THR A 59 -15.54 -4.85 21.99
N PRO A 60 -16.13 -6.01 22.31
CA PRO A 60 -15.90 -6.69 23.58
C PRO A 60 -14.44 -7.02 23.82
N GLU A 61 -14.02 -6.97 25.08
CA GLU A 61 -12.67 -7.33 25.49
C GLU A 61 -12.33 -8.78 25.09
N GLY A 62 -11.10 -9.02 24.64
CA GLY A 62 -10.62 -10.33 24.20
C GLY A 62 -11.10 -10.76 22.79
N THR A 63 -11.92 -9.94 22.12
CA THR A 63 -12.31 -10.22 20.73
C THR A 63 -11.09 -10.14 19.81
N LEU A 64 -10.79 -11.24 19.12
CA LEU A 64 -9.68 -11.28 18.19
C LEU A 64 -10.04 -10.63 16.85
N PRO A 65 -9.09 -9.91 16.20
CA PRO A 65 -9.30 -9.42 14.84
C PRO A 65 -9.55 -10.59 13.87
N PRO A 66 -10.39 -10.38 12.84
CA PRO A 66 -10.68 -11.44 11.87
C PRO A 66 -9.42 -11.81 11.07
N ALA A 67 -9.33 -13.08 10.67
CA ALA A 67 -8.18 -13.60 9.92
C ALA A 67 -7.92 -12.88 8.57
N SER A 68 -8.93 -12.20 8.02
CA SER A 68 -8.79 -11.38 6.80
C SER A 68 -7.79 -10.22 6.97
N LEU A 69 -7.68 -9.63 8.16
CA LEU A 69 -6.71 -8.56 8.42
C LEU A 69 -5.28 -9.07 8.29
N ARG A 70 -4.99 -10.25 8.86
CA ARG A 70 -3.68 -10.90 8.74
C ARG A 70 -3.35 -11.24 7.28
N LYS A 71 -4.33 -11.73 6.52
CA LYS A 71 -4.15 -12.02 5.08
C LYS A 71 -3.87 -10.75 4.27
N ALA A 72 -4.48 -9.62 4.62
CA ALA A 72 -4.22 -8.34 3.97
C ALA A 72 -2.82 -7.80 4.31
N GLN A 73 -2.40 -7.89 5.57
CA GLN A 73 -1.07 -7.46 6.03
C GLN A 73 0.05 -8.25 5.33
N ALA A 74 -0.14 -9.54 5.06
CA ALA A 74 0.83 -10.37 4.35
C ALA A 74 1.18 -9.86 2.94
N LYS A 75 0.34 -9.02 2.32
CA LYS A 75 0.64 -8.40 1.01
C LYS A 75 1.70 -7.29 1.09
N PHE A 76 1.99 -6.81 2.29
CA PHE A 76 2.91 -5.70 2.55
C PHE A 76 4.17 -6.13 3.29
N LEU A 77 4.26 -7.41 3.67
CA LEU A 77 5.49 -8.04 4.14
C LEU A 77 6.20 -8.54 2.87
N ALA A 78 7.27 -7.85 2.48
CA ALA A 78 8.16 -8.29 1.42
C ALA A 78 8.80 -9.64 1.77
#